data_AF-A0A1X7T3E9-F1
#
_entry.id   AF-A0A1X7T3E9-F1
#
_cell.length_a   1.000
_cell.length_b   1.000
_cell.length_c   1.000
_cell.angle_alpha   90.00
_cell.angle_beta   90.00
_cell.angle_gamma   90.00
#
_symmetry.space_group_name_H-M   'P 1'
#
loop_
_entity.id
_entity.type
_entity.pdbx_description
1 polymer ?
#
loop_
_entity_poly.entity_id
_entity_poly.type
_entity_poly.pdbx_seq_one_letter_code
_entity_poly.pdbx_strand_id
1 'polypeptide(L)'
;MLKTMRRLSPKHQTSALESFHSVILHFAPKLTAYLYCGMKSRLMLAALHFNENANRLNLKRKMEMSDIVLHIRKYIEELLDETVKLCKANCTSTTPRETPPSLCANFTKSNEMDAIKEDKSRFSAKSI
;
A
#
# COMPACT_ATOMS: atom_id res chain seq x y z
N MET A 1 -8.64 32.23 -10.56
CA MET A 1 -8.98 31.60 -9.27
C MET A 1 -10.44 31.13 -9.18
N LEU A 2 -11.46 31.94 -9.52
CA LEU A 2 -12.87 31.52 -9.36
C LEU A 2 -13.34 30.33 -10.23
N LYS A 3 -12.71 30.09 -11.40
CA LYS A 3 -13.03 28.95 -12.28
C LYS A 3 -12.54 27.60 -11.73
N THR A 4 -11.44 27.58 -10.98
CA THR A 4 -10.90 26.33 -10.41
C THR A 4 -11.68 25.90 -9.18
N MET A 5 -12.18 26.85 -8.40
CA MET A 5 -13.01 26.56 -7.22
C MET A 5 -14.34 25.89 -7.59
N ARG A 6 -14.91 26.20 -8.76
CA ARG A 6 -16.12 25.52 -9.28
C ARG A 6 -15.90 24.07 -9.73
N ARG A 7 -14.65 23.65 -9.94
CA ARG A 7 -14.29 22.26 -10.31
C ARG A 7 -13.77 21.44 -9.13
N LEU A 8 -13.72 22.02 -7.93
CA LEU A 8 -13.40 21.27 -6.73
C LEU A 8 -14.55 20.31 -6.42
N SER A 9 -14.20 19.06 -6.10
CA SER A 9 -15.18 18.10 -5.62
C SER A 9 -15.92 18.69 -4.43
N PRO A 10 -17.26 18.78 -4.47
CA PRO A 10 -18.04 19.44 -3.41
C PRO A 10 -18.08 18.63 -2.11
N LYS A 11 -17.60 17.37 -2.12
CA LYS A 11 -17.77 16.44 -0.99
C LYS A 11 -16.56 16.46 -0.05
N HIS A 12 -15.33 16.26 -0.53
CA HIS A 12 -14.10 16.34 0.29
C HIS A 12 -12.86 16.61 -0.58
N GLN A 13 -11.90 17.37 -0.05
CA GLN A 13 -10.60 17.60 -0.70
C GLN A 13 -9.71 16.36 -0.54
N THR A 14 -9.37 15.70 -1.66
CA THR A 14 -8.57 14.46 -1.69
C THR A 14 -7.05 14.69 -1.74
N SER A 15 -6.59 15.94 -1.83
CA SER A 15 -5.18 16.26 -2.07
C SER A 15 -4.22 15.70 -1.01
N ALA A 16 -4.62 15.68 0.26
CA ALA A 16 -3.81 15.11 1.35
C ALA A 16 -3.69 13.58 1.22
N LEU A 17 -4.78 12.91 0.82
CA LEU A 17 -4.78 11.47 0.60
C LEU A 17 -3.94 11.09 -0.63
N GLU A 18 -4.07 11.83 -1.73
CA GLU A 18 -3.32 11.62 -2.97
C GLU A 18 -1.81 11.86 -2.78
N SER A 19 -1.45 12.89 -2.01
CA SER A 19 -0.05 13.15 -1.66
C SER A 19 0.54 12.05 -0.78
N PHE A 20 -0.19 11.60 0.25
CA PHE A 20 0.26 10.47 1.07
C PHE A 20 0.40 9.18 0.26
N HIS A 21 -0.54 8.91 -0.65
CA HIS A 21 -0.48 7.75 -1.55
C HIS A 21 0.79 7.78 -2.43
N SER A 22 1.17 8.95 -2.92
CA SER A 22 2.40 9.13 -3.71
C SER A 22 3.66 8.83 -2.89
N VAL A 23 3.67 9.21 -1.60
CA VAL A 23 4.76 8.87 -0.66
C VAL A 23 4.82 7.35 -0.46
N ILE A 24 3.70 6.67 -0.24
CA ILE A 24 3.67 5.20 -0.12
C ILE A 24 4.25 4.52 -1.36
N LEU A 25 3.87 4.96 -2.57
CA LEU A 25 4.37 4.38 -3.81
C LEU A 25 5.89 4.54 -3.97
N HIS A 26 6.47 5.60 -3.41
CA HIS A 26 7.90 5.82 -3.43
C HIS A 26 8.66 4.86 -2.50
N PHE A 27 8.14 4.61 -1.29
CA PHE A 27 8.77 3.73 -0.31
C PHE A 27 8.46 2.24 -0.51
N ALA A 28 7.27 1.92 -1.02
CA ALA A 28 6.79 0.56 -1.24
C ALA A 28 6.05 0.46 -2.60
N PRO A 29 6.78 0.47 -3.72
CA PRO A 29 6.22 0.23 -5.04
C PRO A 29 5.37 -1.04 -5.09
N LYS A 30 4.15 -0.91 -5.61
CA LYS A 30 3.16 -2.00 -5.68
C LYS A 30 3.64 -3.21 -6.49
N LEU A 31 4.55 -2.99 -7.44
CA LEU A 31 5.10 -4.01 -8.34
C LEU A 31 6.30 -4.77 -7.74
N THR A 32 6.78 -4.38 -6.56
CA THR A 32 7.90 -5.05 -5.91
C THR A 32 7.39 -5.96 -4.81
N ALA A 33 7.81 -7.23 -4.84
CA ALA A 33 7.48 -8.18 -3.78
C ALA A 33 8.36 -7.90 -2.54
N TYR A 34 7.72 -7.68 -1.39
CA TYR A 34 8.39 -7.52 -0.10
C TYR A 34 7.88 -8.57 0.88
N LEU A 35 8.78 -9.06 1.73
CA LEU A 35 8.38 -9.82 2.92
C LEU A 35 7.48 -8.95 3.82
N TYR A 36 6.58 -9.58 4.58
CA TYR A 36 5.62 -8.86 5.44
C TYR A 36 6.30 -7.82 6.34
N CYS A 37 7.39 -8.20 7.02
CA CYS A 37 8.17 -7.29 7.86
C CYS A 37 8.76 -6.13 7.04
N GLY A 38 9.30 -6.42 5.86
CA GLY A 38 9.87 -5.41 4.97
C GLY A 38 8.83 -4.43 4.42
N MET A 39 7.60 -4.89 4.15
CA MET A 39 6.48 -4.03 3.74
C MET A 39 6.03 -3.15 4.90
N LYS A 40 5.86 -3.72 6.10
CA LYS A 40 5.44 -3.01 7.31
C LYS A 40 6.40 -1.87 7.66
N SER A 41 7.71 -2.13 7.65
CA SER A 41 8.73 -1.11 7.94
C SER A 41 8.69 0.04 6.93
N ARG A 42 8.53 -0.26 5.64
CA ARG A 42 8.43 0.76 4.57
C ARG A 42 7.18 1.63 4.70
N LEU A 43 6.04 1.05 5.04
CA LEU A 43 4.80 1.80 5.28
C LEU A 43 4.91 2.70 6.52
N MET A 44 5.53 2.23 7.61
CA MET A 44 5.79 3.05 8.80
C MET A 44 6.72 4.23 8.46
N LEU A 45 7.75 4.00 7.65
CA LEU A 45 8.66 5.05 7.20
C LEU A 45 7.96 6.08 6.32
N ALA A 46 7.10 5.64 5.39
CA ALA A 46 6.29 6.54 4.58
C ALA A 46 5.38 7.45 5.44
N ALA A 47 4.77 6.89 6.49
CA ALA A 47 3.95 7.65 7.44
C ALA A 47 4.76 8.68 8.23
N LEU A 48 5.92 8.29 8.76
CA LEU A 48 6.82 9.21 9.47
C LEU A 48 7.29 10.34 8.55
N HIS A 49 7.73 10.01 7.33
CA HIS A 49 8.15 11.00 6.35
C HIS A 49 7.02 11.96 5.99
N PHE A 50 5.80 11.46 5.79
CA PHE A 50 4.64 12.31 5.50
C PHE A 50 4.32 13.25 6.68
N ASN A 51 4.32 12.73 7.91
CA ASN A 51 4.02 13.53 9.10
C ASN A 51 5.07 14.64 9.35
N GLU A 52 6.36 14.33 9.17
CA GLU A 52 7.44 15.30 9.31
C GLU A 52 7.36 16.40 8.24
N ASN A 53 7.01 16.04 7.00
CA ASN A 53 6.91 17.00 5.91
C ASN A 53 5.57 17.76 5.86
N ALA A 54 4.51 17.26 6.49
CA ALA A 54 3.20 17.91 6.52
C ALA A 54 3.21 19.26 7.26
N ASN A 55 4.09 19.41 8.26
CA ASN A 55 4.22 20.62 9.08
C ASN A 55 5.40 21.51 8.67
N ARG A 56 6.15 21.15 7.62
CA ARG A 56 7.19 22.04 7.09
C ARG A 56 6.52 23.27 6.47
N LEU A 57 6.47 24.35 7.24
CA LEU A 57 6.31 25.70 6.70
C LEU A 57 7.29 25.82 5.53
N ASN A 58 6.83 26.33 4.39
CA ASN A 58 7.60 26.51 3.16
C ASN A 58 8.83 27.42 3.39
N LEU A 59 9.83 26.93 4.11
CA LEU A 59 11.14 27.55 4.24
C LEU A 59 11.79 27.33 2.87
N LYS A 60 11.72 28.37 2.04
CA LYS A 60 12.37 28.44 0.73
C LYS A 60 13.88 28.27 0.90
N ARG A 61 14.34 27.03 1.06
CA ARG A 61 15.73 26.73 0.73
C ARG A 61 15.80 26.75 -0.79
N LYS A 62 16.55 27.69 -1.35
CA LYS A 62 17.04 27.59 -2.74
C LYS A 62 17.97 26.38 -2.75
N MET A 63 17.39 25.22 -2.99
CA MET A 63 18.13 24.02 -3.31
C MET A 63 17.63 23.62 -4.69
N GLU A 64 18.56 23.45 -5.62
CA GLU A 64 18.21 23.06 -6.98
C GLU A 64 17.42 21.74 -6.92
N MET A 65 16.43 21.58 -7.80
CA MET A 65 15.49 20.46 -7.71
C MET A 65 16.21 19.10 -7.79
N SER A 66 17.36 19.04 -8.47
CA SER A 66 18.27 17.89 -8.50
C SER A 66 18.81 17.51 -7.12
N ASP A 67 19.18 18.50 -6.30
CA ASP A 67 19.81 18.31 -5.00
C ASP A 67 18.80 17.85 -3.95
N ILE A 68 17.56 18.35 -4.05
CA ILE A 68 16.44 17.89 -3.21
C ILE A 68 16.13 16.42 -3.53
N VAL A 69 16.02 16.07 -4.80
CA VAL A 69 15.73 14.68 -5.22
C VAL A 69 16.86 13.75 -4.80
N LEU A 70 18.12 14.15 -4.99
CA LEU A 70 19.29 13.36 -4.58
C LEU A 70 19.35 13.18 -3.06
N HIS A 71 19.07 14.23 -2.29
CA HIS A 71 19.08 14.18 -0.83
C HIS A 71 17.95 13.30 -0.27
N ILE A 72 16.73 13.44 -0.80
CA ILE A 72 15.60 12.59 -0.43
C ILE A 72 15.92 11.13 -0.77
N ARG A 73 16.42 10.87 -1.98
CA ARG A 73 16.75 9.51 -2.42
C ARG A 73 17.85 8.88 -1.55
N LYS A 74 18.90 9.62 -1.23
CA LYS A 74 20.00 9.15 -0.37
C LYS A 74 19.55 8.89 1.06
N TYR A 75 18.77 9.80 1.65
CA TYR A 75 18.20 9.64 2.99
C TYR A 75 17.29 8.40 3.05
N ILE A 76 16.48 8.18 2.02
CA ILE A 76 15.58 7.03 1.93
C ILE A 76 16.36 5.72 1.76
N GLU A 77 17.40 5.69 0.94
CA GLU A 77 18.27 4.53 0.76
C GLU A 77 18.99 4.15 2.06
N GLU A 78 19.53 5.13 2.79
CA GLU A 78 20.17 4.92 4.10
C GLU A 78 19.19 4.35 5.14
N LEU A 79 17.99 4.94 5.25
CA LEU A 79 16.95 4.47 6.18
C LEU A 79 16.38 3.09 5.80
N LEU A 80 16.30 2.79 4.51
CA LEU A 80 15.93 1.47 4.00
C LEU A 80 16.98 0.42 4.36
N ASP A 81 18.27 0.75 4.25
CA ASP A 81 19.35 -0.17 4.62
C ASP A 81 19.37 -0.43 6.13
N GLU A 82 19.16 0.60 6.95
CA GLU A 82 19.03 0.45 8.40
C GLU A 82 17.81 -0.36 8.81
N THR A 83 16.64 -0.14 8.18
CA THR A 83 15.46 -0.96 8.47
C THR A 83 15.65 -2.41 8.05
N VAL A 84 16.34 -2.68 6.94
CA VAL A 84 16.70 -4.06 6.56
C VAL A 84 17.66 -4.68 7.58
N LYS A 85 18.67 -3.94 8.06
CA LYS A 85 19.59 -4.39 9.12
C LYS A 85 18.82 -4.74 10.40
N LEU A 86 17.93 -3.86 10.85
CA LEU A 86 17.10 -4.09 12.04
C LEU A 86 16.12 -5.26 11.86
N CYS A 87 15.52 -5.42 10.68
CA CYS A 87 14.68 -6.58 10.38
C CYS A 87 15.47 -7.89 10.42
N LYS A 88 16.69 -7.93 9.87
CA LYS A 88 17.57 -9.10 9.94
C LYS A 88 17.95 -9.44 11.38
N ALA A 89 18.25 -8.43 12.19
CA ALA A 89 18.60 -8.62 13.61
C ALA A 89 17.43 -9.13 14.45
N ASN A 90 16.19 -8.73 14.13
CA ASN A 90 14.98 -9.11 14.86
C ASN A 90 14.27 -10.37 14.30
N CYS A 91 14.75 -10.93 13.18
CA CYS A 91 14.27 -12.21 12.66
C CYS A 91 14.94 -13.37 13.42
N THR A 92 14.52 -13.62 14.66
CA THR A 92 14.94 -14.79 15.46
C THR A 92 13.90 -15.92 15.51
N SER A 93 12.81 -15.83 14.76
CA SER A 93 11.86 -16.95 14.64
C SER A 93 11.48 -17.24 13.19
N THR A 94 12.27 -18.12 12.58
CA THR A 94 11.87 -18.96 11.46
C THR A 94 10.87 -20.00 11.96
N THR A 95 9.70 -19.59 12.41
CA THR A 95 8.54 -20.48 12.32
C THR A 95 7.82 -20.05 11.06
N PRO A 96 7.80 -20.89 10.00
CA PRO A 96 6.91 -20.66 8.88
C PRO A 96 5.52 -20.47 9.49
N ARG A 97 4.99 -19.25 9.42
CA ARG A 97 3.59 -19.02 9.74
C ARG A 97 2.85 -19.89 8.73
N GLU A 98 2.22 -20.97 9.18
CA GLU A 98 1.46 -21.86 8.31
C GLU A 98 0.43 -20.99 7.58
N THR A 99 0.73 -20.65 6.33
CA THR A 99 -0.20 -19.91 5.51
C THR A 99 -1.38 -20.85 5.31
N PRO A 100 -2.58 -20.50 5.80
CA PRO A 100 -3.73 -21.34 5.54
C PRO A 100 -3.86 -21.47 4.03
N PRO A 101 -4.20 -22.67 3.53
CA PRO A 101 -4.41 -22.88 2.11
C PRO A 101 -5.43 -21.86 1.59
N SER A 102 -5.27 -21.41 0.35
CA SER A 102 -6.18 -20.44 -0.24
C SER A 102 -7.62 -20.99 -0.21
N LEU A 103 -8.62 -20.10 -0.19
CA LEU A 103 -10.03 -20.49 -0.24
C LEU A 103 -10.35 -21.45 -1.40
N CYS A 104 -9.57 -21.37 -2.48
CA CYS A 104 -9.72 -22.20 -3.68
C CYS A 104 -8.73 -23.38 -3.74
N ALA A 105 -7.92 -23.63 -2.71
CA ALA A 105 -6.88 -24.68 -2.74
C ALA A 105 -7.47 -26.07 -2.96
N ASN A 106 -8.69 -26.31 -2.47
CA ASN A 106 -9.42 -27.56 -2.64
C ASN A 106 -10.52 -27.45 -3.71
N PHE A 107 -10.48 -26.43 -4.58
CA PHE A 107 -11.49 -26.27 -5.62
C PHE A 107 -11.34 -27.39 -6.67
N THR A 108 -12.24 -28.35 -6.61
CA THR A 108 -12.44 -29.34 -7.66
C THR A 108 -13.62 -28.90 -8.53
N LYS A 109 -13.40 -28.77 -9.84
CA LYS A 109 -14.46 -28.43 -10.79
C LYS A 109 -15.53 -29.55 -10.78
N SER A 110 -16.74 -29.22 -10.33
CA SER A 110 -17.88 -30.14 -10.32
C SER A 110 -18.28 -30.58 -11.74
N ASN A 111 -18.91 -31.75 -11.84
CA ASN A 111 -19.53 -32.21 -13.07
C ASN A 111 -20.67 -31.24 -13.48
N GLU A 112 -20.87 -31.05 -14.79
CA GLU A 112 -21.79 -30.06 -15.36
C GLU A 112 -23.23 -30.24 -14.84
N MET A 113 -23.67 -31.50 -14.71
CA MET A 113 -25.00 -31.85 -14.22
C MET A 113 -25.20 -31.47 -12.74
N ASP A 114 -24.16 -31.58 -11.93
CA ASP A 114 -24.21 -31.25 -10.50
C ASP A 114 -24.19 -29.73 -10.29
N ALA A 115 -23.42 -29.01 -11.10
CA ALA A 115 -23.39 -27.54 -11.09
C ALA A 115 -24.75 -26.94 -11.49
N ILE A 116 -25.40 -27.49 -12.52
CA ILE A 116 -26.74 -27.07 -12.96
C ILE A 116 -27.79 -27.33 -11.86
N LYS A 117 -27.68 -28.44 -11.13
CA LYS A 117 -28.60 -28.79 -10.04
C LYS A 117 -28.44 -27.86 -8.84
N GLU A 118 -27.21 -27.56 -8.44
CA GLU A 118 -26.90 -26.60 -7.37
C GLU A 118 -27.44 -25.21 -7.72
N ASP A 119 -27.18 -24.73 -8.94
CA ASP A 119 -27.65 -23.43 -9.42
C ASP A 119 -29.19 -23.34 -9.39
N LYS A 120 -29.88 -24.34 -9.93
CA LYS A 120 -31.36 -24.42 -9.86
C LYS A 120 -31.89 -24.47 -8.43
N SER A 121 -31.23 -25.19 -7.52
CA SER A 121 -31.65 -25.24 -6.11
C SER A 121 -31.50 -23.88 -5.40
N ARG A 122 -30.46 -23.12 -5.78
CA ARG A 122 -30.16 -21.81 -5.20
C ARG A 122 -31.14 -20.72 -5.65
N PHE A 123 -31.66 -20.83 -6.87
CA PHE A 123 -32.58 -19.86 -7.45
C PHE A 123 -34.06 -20.26 -7.36
N SER A 124 -34.39 -21.52 -7.06
CA SER A 124 -35.79 -21.97 -6.93
C SER A 124 -36.45 -21.55 -5.61
N ALA A 125 -35.69 -21.15 -4.58
CA ALA A 125 -36.23 -20.72 -3.30
C ALA A 125 -36.41 -19.19 -3.23
N LYS A 126 -37.23 -18.63 -4.13
CA LYS A 126 -37.86 -17.30 -4.02
C LYS A 126 -38.81 -17.06 -5.22
N SER A 127 -39.88 -17.85 -5.31
CA SER A 127 -41.12 -17.32 -5.90
C SER A 127 -41.93 -16.71 -4.76
N ILE A 128 -41.98 -15.37 -4.75
CA ILE A 128 -43.07 -14.61 -4.13
C ILE A 128 -44.31 -14.83 -4.99
#